data_AF-A0A967IVW1-F1
#
_entry.id   AF-A0A967IVW1-F1
#
_cell.length_a   1.000
_cell.length_b   1.000
_cell.length_c   1.000
_cell.angle_alpha   90.00
_cell.angle_beta   90.00
_cell.angle_gamma   90.00
#
_symmetry.space_group_name_H-M   'P 1'
#
loop_
_entity.id
_entity.type
_entity.pdbx_description
1 polymer ?
#
loop_
_entity_poly.entity_id
_entity_poly.type
_entity_poly.pdbx_seq_one_letter_code
_entity_poly.pdbx_strand_id
1 'polypeptide(L)'
;MCRRAIFDIILHMTLYGLTGFTHSGARILTLMSPQGRAVVAEHVRPGTDVIAYADAGMLPRYQEKRSGALARLVADYDIVVLSKPQWDRMKAALGDRIWG
;
A
#
# COMPACT_ATOMS: atom_id res chain seq x y z
N MET A 1 -10.36 23.46 18.99
CA MET A 1 -9.20 23.51 18.06
C MET A 1 -8.19 22.46 18.49
N CYS A 2 -8.14 21.29 17.82
CA CYS A 2 -7.07 20.30 17.99
C CYS A 2 -7.12 19.23 16.88
N ARG A 3 -7.10 19.64 15.60
CA ARG A 3 -6.99 18.72 14.44
C ARG A 3 -5.64 18.81 13.71
N ARG A 4 -4.72 19.66 14.18
CA ARG A 4 -3.44 19.91 13.50
C ARG A 4 -2.37 18.84 13.80
N ALA A 5 -2.38 18.25 15.00
CA ALA A 5 -1.37 17.27 15.42
C ALA A 5 -1.45 15.89 14.74
N ILE A 6 -2.62 15.48 14.22
CA ILE A 6 -2.76 14.18 13.52
C ILE A 6 -2.19 14.27 12.10
N PHE A 7 -2.27 15.43 11.45
CA PHE A 7 -1.69 15.64 10.12
C PHE A 7 -0.15 15.68 10.14
N ASP A 8 0.47 16.15 11.23
CA ASP A 8 1.94 16.24 11.35
C ASP A 8 2.63 14.88 11.60
N ILE A 9 1.94 13.87 12.11
CA ILE A 9 2.49 12.50 12.22
C ILE A 9 2.36 11.73 10.89
N ILE A 10 1.33 12.06 10.10
CA ILE A 10 1.13 11.51 8.74
C ILE A 10 2.22 12.04 7.77
N LEU A 11 2.84 13.18 8.08
CA LEU A 11 3.72 13.92 7.18
C LEU A 11 5.02 13.22 6.76
N HIS A 12 5.43 12.09 7.35
CA HIS A 12 6.67 11.37 6.96
C HIS A 12 6.50 9.86 6.75
N MET A 13 5.31 9.38 6.38
CA MET A 13 5.12 7.96 6.08
C MET A 13 4.98 7.69 4.58
N THR A 14 6.08 7.28 3.94
CA THR A 14 6.06 6.92 2.52
C THR A 14 5.54 5.48 2.34
N LEU A 15 4.44 5.35 1.61
CA LEU A 15 3.93 4.07 1.12
C LEU A 15 4.39 3.84 -0.31
N TYR A 16 4.94 2.65 -0.58
CA TYR A 16 5.32 2.23 -1.93
C TYR A 16 4.33 1.18 -2.43
N GLY A 17 3.90 1.34 -3.68
CA GLY A 17 2.97 0.43 -4.35
C GLY A 17 3.59 -0.28 -5.55
N LEU A 18 3.13 -1.49 -5.84
CA LEU A 18 3.33 -2.16 -7.12
C LEU A 18 1.98 -2.61 -7.67
N THR A 19 1.64 -2.15 -8.86
CA THR A 19 0.45 -2.58 -9.59
C THR A 19 0.73 -3.85 -10.40
N GLY A 20 -0.22 -4.77 -10.41
CA GLY A 20 -0.20 -5.97 -11.24
C GLY A 20 -1.61 -6.44 -11.59
N PHE A 21 -1.70 -7.64 -12.15
CA PHE A 21 -2.97 -8.27 -12.54
C PHE A 21 -3.08 -9.67 -11.92
N THR A 22 -4.29 -10.07 -11.52
CA THR A 22 -4.60 -11.46 -11.19
C THR A 22 -4.69 -12.30 -12.46
N HIS A 23 -4.69 -13.63 -12.30
CA HIS A 23 -5.03 -14.57 -13.37
C HIS A 23 -6.41 -14.33 -14.00
N SER A 24 -7.35 -13.76 -13.23
CA SER A 24 -8.69 -13.38 -13.71
C SER A 24 -8.76 -11.99 -14.36
N GLY A 25 -7.61 -11.32 -14.56
CA GLY A 25 -7.53 -10.00 -15.18
C GLY A 25 -7.88 -8.82 -14.26
N ALA A 26 -8.14 -9.06 -12.97
CA ALA A 26 -8.40 -7.99 -12.02
C ALA A 26 -7.10 -7.27 -11.63
N ARG A 27 -7.15 -5.95 -11.44
CA ARG A 27 -5.99 -5.17 -11.00
C ARG A 27 -5.73 -5.38 -9.51
N ILE A 28 -4.46 -5.49 -9.15
CA ILE A 28 -3.99 -5.55 -7.76
C ILE A 28 -2.98 -4.44 -7.52
N LEU A 29 -3.03 -3.85 -6.34
CA LEU A 29 -2.01 -3.00 -5.77
C LEU A 29 -1.41 -3.67 -4.53
N THR A 30 -0.12 -3.98 -4.56
CA THR A 30 0.62 -4.49 -3.39
C THR A 30 1.37 -3.35 -2.73
N LEU A 31 1.31 -3.24 -1.39
CA LEU A 31 1.88 -2.11 -0.65
C LEU A 31 3.00 -2.52 0.30
N MET A 32 4.00 -1.65 0.46
CA MET A 32 5.03 -1.73 1.50
C MET A 32 5.33 -0.35 2.08
N SER A 33 5.90 -0.31 3.29
CA SER A 33 6.46 0.91 3.90
C SER A 33 7.84 0.61 4.48
N PRO A 34 8.73 1.60 4.62
CA PRO A 34 9.98 1.44 5.37
C PRO A 34 9.79 1.01 6.83
N GLN A 35 8.64 1.36 7.43
CA GLN A 35 8.26 1.05 8.80
C GLN A 35 7.63 -0.36 8.94
N GLY A 36 7.37 -1.03 7.83
CA GLY A 36 6.92 -2.42 7.77
C GLY A 36 5.45 -2.62 7.44
N ARG A 37 5.04 -3.90 7.37
CA ARG A 37 3.70 -4.32 6.91
C ARG A 37 2.57 -3.91 7.86
N ALA A 38 2.81 -3.94 9.17
CA ALA A 38 1.79 -3.67 10.18
C ALA A 38 1.31 -2.22 10.07
N VAL A 39 2.26 -1.30 9.87
CA VAL A 39 1.99 0.10 9.64
C VAL A 39 1.09 0.31 8.41
N VAL A 40 1.36 -0.37 7.30
CA VAL A 40 0.50 -0.30 6.11
C VAL A 40 -0.92 -0.79 6.43
N ALA A 41 -1.04 -1.91 7.14
CA ALA A 41 -2.34 -2.47 7.52
C ALA A 41 -3.10 -1.59 8.53
N GLU A 42 -2.41 -0.82 9.36
CA GLU A 42 -3.02 0.11 10.33
C GLU A 42 -3.46 1.42 9.69
N HIS A 43 -2.82 1.86 8.61
CA HIS A 43 -3.08 3.18 8.02
C HIS A 43 -3.93 3.12 6.77
N VAL A 44 -3.84 2.06 5.98
CA VAL A 44 -4.66 1.92 4.77
C VAL A 44 -5.92 1.15 5.11
N ARG A 45 -7.08 1.78 4.87
CA ARG A 45 -8.39 1.15 5.02
C ARG A 45 -9.01 0.93 3.63
N PRO A 46 -9.40 -0.30 3.26
CA PRO A 46 -10.11 -0.52 2.01
C PRO A 46 -11.49 0.15 2.07
N GLY A 47 -11.86 0.84 0.99
CA GLY A 47 -13.23 1.25 0.76
C GLY A 47 -14.10 0.09 0.25
N THR A 48 -15.39 0.34 0.02
CA THR A 48 -16.35 -0.66 -0.50
C THR A 48 -16.00 -1.19 -1.90
N ASP A 49 -15.22 -0.42 -2.65
CA ASP A 49 -14.84 -0.65 -4.05
C ASP A 49 -13.54 -1.46 -4.20
N VAL A 50 -12.92 -1.88 -3.10
CA VAL A 50 -11.63 -2.58 -3.08
C VAL A 50 -11.73 -3.80 -2.16
N ILE A 51 -11.12 -4.92 -2.55
CA ILE A 51 -10.94 -6.09 -1.66
C ILE A 51 -9.54 -6.01 -1.07
N ALA A 52 -9.42 -6.02 0.26
CA ALA A 52 -8.12 -6.13 0.93
C ALA A 52 -7.78 -7.59 1.23
N TYR A 53 -6.53 -7.95 0.96
CA TYR A 53 -5.90 -9.21 1.36
C TYR A 53 -4.70 -8.89 2.23
N ALA A 54 -4.69 -9.38 3.47
CA ALA A 54 -3.64 -9.11 4.45
C ALA A 54 -3.28 -10.39 5.22
N ASP A 55 -2.95 -11.46 4.49
CA ASP A 55 -2.61 -12.75 5.06
C ASP A 55 -1.30 -12.68 5.86
N ALA A 56 -1.19 -13.51 6.90
CA ALA A 56 0.01 -13.61 7.71
C ALA A 56 1.21 -14.00 6.85
N GLY A 57 2.26 -13.16 6.90
CA GLY A 57 3.51 -13.38 6.16
C GLY A 57 3.52 -12.81 4.74
N MET A 58 2.45 -12.12 4.33
CA MET A 58 2.36 -11.45 3.03
C MET A 58 2.24 -9.94 3.20
N LEU A 59 2.66 -9.20 2.17
CA LEU A 59 2.38 -7.77 2.07
C LEU A 59 0.87 -7.54 1.85
N PRO A 60 0.30 -6.45 2.37
CA PRO A 60 -1.07 -6.07 2.06
C PRO A 60 -1.27 -5.89 0.55
N ARG A 61 -2.34 -6.47 0.04
CA ARG A 61 -2.76 -6.38 -1.36
C ARG A 61 -4.18 -5.89 -1.45
N TYR A 62 -4.44 -5.04 -2.43
CA TYR A 62 -5.74 -4.43 -2.68
C TYR A 62 -6.15 -4.74 -4.10
N GLN A 63 -7.29 -5.43 -4.28
CA GLN A 63 -7.83 -5.76 -5.59
C GLN A 63 -8.98 -4.83 -5.96
N GLU A 64 -8.98 -4.37 -7.21
CA GLU A 64 -10.03 -3.53 -7.77
C GLU A 64 -11.35 -4.30 -7.92
N LYS A 65 -12.44 -3.86 -7.25
CA LYS A 65 -13.80 -4.35 -7.54
C LYS A 65 -14.50 -3.45 -8.56
N ARG A 66 -14.26 -2.14 -8.45
CA ARG A 66 -14.80 -1.11 -9.35
C ARG A 66 -13.67 -0.39 -10.05
N SER A 67 -13.80 -0.22 -11.37
CA SER A 67 -12.80 0.50 -12.17
C SER A 67 -12.44 1.87 -11.57
N GLY A 68 -11.14 2.13 -11.45
CA GLY A 68 -10.57 3.35 -10.90
C GLY A 68 -10.47 3.38 -9.37
N ALA A 69 -10.91 2.34 -8.66
CA ALA A 69 -10.86 2.32 -7.19
C ALA A 69 -9.43 2.27 -6.66
N LEU A 70 -8.52 1.56 -7.33
CA LEU A 70 -7.10 1.56 -6.92
C LEU A 70 -6.42 2.90 -7.19
N ALA A 71 -6.79 3.58 -8.28
CA ALA A 71 -6.26 4.92 -8.56
C ALA A 71 -6.69 5.93 -7.50
N ARG A 72 -7.94 5.87 -7.02
CA ARG A 72 -8.42 6.67 -5.88
C ARG A 72 -7.66 6.33 -4.61
N LEU A 73 -7.48 5.05 -4.31
CA LEU A 73 -6.71 4.61 -3.14
C LEU A 73 -5.26 5.12 -3.18
N VAL A 74 -4.63 5.10 -4.36
CA VAL A 74 -3.28 5.66 -4.56
C VAL A 74 -3.25 7.15 -4.26
N ALA A 75 -4.25 7.91 -4.71
CA ALA A 75 -4.35 9.34 -4.47
C ALA A 75 -4.68 9.68 -3.01
N ASP A 76 -5.60 8.96 -2.37
CA ASP A 76 -6.06 9.24 -1.00
C ASP A 76 -4.95 9.06 0.05
N TYR A 77 -3.96 8.21 -0.23
CA TYR A 77 -2.86 7.87 0.68
C TYR A 77 -1.47 8.24 0.13
N ASP A 78 -1.41 9.06 -0.93
CA ASP A 78 -0.16 9.50 -1.58
C ASP A 78 0.84 8.37 -1.86
N ILE A 79 0.34 7.23 -2.37
CA ILE A 79 1.14 6.02 -2.58
C ILE A 79 2.08 6.21 -3.78
N VAL A 80 3.38 6.01 -3.55
CA VAL A 80 4.39 6.03 -4.61
C VAL A 80 4.36 4.71 -5.37
N VAL A 81 3.73 4.70 -6.55
CA VAL A 81 3.68 3.51 -7.41
C VAL A 81 5.01 3.32 -8.13
N LEU A 82 5.65 2.19 -7.87
CA LEU A 82 6.94 1.80 -8.43
C LEU A 82 6.78 0.86 -9.62
N SER A 83 7.68 0.97 -10.59
CA SER A 83 7.91 -0.10 -11.55
C SER A 83 8.45 -1.37 -10.87
N LYS A 84 8.33 -2.53 -11.51
CA LYS A 84 8.85 -3.80 -10.95
C LYS A 84 10.35 -3.75 -10.58
N PRO A 85 11.26 -3.20 -11.42
CA PRO A 85 12.67 -3.07 -11.03
C PRO A 85 12.90 -2.12 -9.85
N GLN A 86 12.15 -1.03 -9.75
CA GLN A 86 12.23 -0.12 -8.59
C GLN A 86 11.70 -0.80 -7.32
N TRP A 87 10.60 -1.53 -7.43
CA TRP A 87 10.02 -2.31 -6.35
C TRP A 87 11.00 -3.37 -5.82
N ASP A 88 11.66 -4.11 -6.70
CA ASP A 88 12.63 -5.13 -6.27
C ASP A 88 13.83 -4.52 -5.56
N ARG A 89 14.36 -3.40 -6.05
CA ARG A 89 15.42 -2.64 -5.37
C ARG A 89 14.97 -2.13 -4.01
N MET A 90 13.75 -1.58 -3.93
CA MET A 90 13.19 -1.07 -2.67
C MET A 90 13.00 -2.20 -1.66
N LYS A 91 12.44 -3.34 -2.08
CA LYS A 91 12.26 -4.51 -1.22
C LYS A 91 13.59 -5.07 -0.71
N ALA A 92 14.61 -5.14 -1.56
CA ALA A 92 15.94 -5.57 -1.16
C ALA A 92 16.59 -4.61 -0.15
N ALA A 93 16.40 -3.29 -0.34
CA ALA A 93 16.91 -2.28 0.58
C ALA A 93 16.18 -2.25 1.93
N LEU A 94 14.88 -2.56 1.92
CA LEU A 94 14.03 -2.52 3.11
C LEU A 94 14.04 -3.83 3.90
N GLY A 95 14.32 -4.98 3.26
CA GLY A 95 14.65 -6.26 3.91
C GLY A 95 13.81 -6.58 5.14
N ASP A 96 14.48 -6.91 6.25
CA ASP A 96 13.89 -7.30 7.53
C ASP A 96 12.92 -6.26 8.10
N ARG A 97 12.98 -4.98 7.71
CA ARG A 97 12.05 -3.96 8.22
C ARG A 97 10.63 -4.18 7.73
N ILE A 98 10.46 -4.89 6.62
CA ILE A 98 9.15 -5.26 6.09
C ILE A 98 8.66 -6.59 6.68
N TRP A 99 9.59 -7.51 6.96
CA TRP A 99 9.31 -8.92 7.25
C TRP A 99 9.56 -9.36 8.70
N GLY A 100 10.19 -8.50 9.51
CA GLY A 100 10.47 -8.70 10.93
C GLY A 100 9.27 -8.52 11.85
#